data_AF-A0A2V8SXQ9-F1
#
_entry.id   AF-A0A2V8SXQ9-F1
#
_cell.length_a   1.000
_cell.length_b   1.000
_cell.length_c   1.000
_cell.angle_alpha   90.00
_cell.angle_beta   90.00
_cell.angle_gamma   90.00
#
_symmetry.space_group_name_H-M   'P 1'
#
loop_
_entity.id
_entity.type
_entity.pdbx_description
1 polymer ?
#
loop_
_entity_poly.entity_id
_entity_poly.type
_entity_poly.pdbx_seq_one_letter_code
_entity_poly.pdbx_strand_id
1 'polypeptide(L)'
;MRDTAELEQTDAETEGEQPGLRVPFSARATALAPATRRRLTTLVIAKLALDLLFVAALAVYTHAVAFHPFFSGSLDHADGVSVRGWVVDRAQPERAVEVQLYVDGRFAADGVADQPRPDVSEKGYAPDEHHGFVFHLEPELYGEHQVRVYAVHSSRGGTRRTLQQIGQPLSVQWK
;
A
#
# COMPACT_ATOMS: atom_id res chain seq x y z
N MET A 1 -91.65 -3.32 60.65
CA MET A 1 -91.78 -1.95 60.12
C MET A 1 -90.80 -1.89 58.95
N ARG A 2 -91.19 -2.36 57.75
CA ARG A 2 -91.40 -1.56 56.50
C ARG A 2 -90.29 -0.52 56.33
N ASP A 3 -89.37 -0.58 55.37
CA ASP A 3 -89.41 -0.60 53.89
C ASP A 3 -87.95 -0.90 53.43
N THR A 4 -87.54 -1.38 52.26
CA THR A 4 -88.06 -1.40 50.89
C THR A 4 -87.18 -2.41 50.10
N ALA A 5 -87.80 -3.25 49.26
CA ALA A 5 -87.18 -3.75 48.03
C ALA A 5 -87.09 -2.56 47.03
N GLU A 6 -86.28 -2.52 45.98
CA GLU A 6 -86.35 -3.37 44.78
C GLU A 6 -85.54 -2.65 43.67
N LEU A 7 -84.69 -3.39 42.92
CA LEU A 7 -84.31 -3.26 41.49
C LEU A 7 -83.77 -1.89 40.98
N GLU A 8 -83.01 -1.70 39.90
CA GLU A 8 -82.44 -2.39 38.73
C GLU A 8 -81.56 -1.24 38.15
N GLN A 9 -80.35 -1.35 37.59
CA GLN A 9 -79.85 -2.08 36.42
C GLN A 9 -78.63 -1.22 35.96
N THR A 10 -77.49 -1.81 35.60
CA THR A 10 -76.96 -1.85 34.21
C THR A 10 -76.37 -0.52 33.73
N ASP A 11 -75.23 -0.42 33.05
CA ASP A 11 -74.12 -1.28 32.67
C ASP A 11 -73.05 -0.29 32.19
N ALA A 12 -71.76 -0.58 32.39
CA ALA A 12 -70.70 -0.21 31.46
C ALA A 12 -69.43 -0.91 31.95
N GLU A 13 -69.09 -2.04 31.34
CA GLU A 13 -68.14 -2.10 30.21
C GLU A 13 -66.74 -2.36 30.78
N THR A 14 -66.33 -3.63 30.85
CA THR A 14 -65.32 -4.22 29.93
C THR A 14 -63.97 -3.50 30.11
N GLU A 15 -62.95 -4.12 30.67
CA GLU A 15 -61.98 -4.90 29.88
C GLU A 15 -60.95 -5.53 30.81
N GLY A 16 -60.43 -6.68 30.39
CA GLY A 16 -59.62 -7.59 31.19
C GLY A 16 -58.34 -6.99 31.77
N GLU A 17 -58.08 -7.39 33.01
CA GLU A 17 -56.80 -7.28 33.70
C GLU A 17 -55.75 -8.11 32.93
N GLN A 18 -55.11 -7.50 31.92
CA GLN A 18 -53.87 -8.03 31.38
C GLN A 18 -52.77 -7.88 32.44
N PRO A 19 -52.02 -8.93 32.79
CA PRO A 19 -50.82 -8.76 33.59
C PRO A 19 -49.74 -8.16 32.69
N GLY A 20 -49.82 -6.85 32.47
CA GLY A 20 -48.73 -6.08 31.90
C GLY A 20 -47.54 -6.17 32.83
N LEU A 21 -46.54 -6.99 32.46
CA LEU A 21 -45.26 -7.07 33.14
C LEU A 21 -44.64 -5.66 33.16
N ARG A 22 -44.85 -4.92 34.24
CA ARG A 22 -44.17 -3.64 34.49
C ARG A 22 -42.70 -3.94 34.70
N VAL A 23 -41.91 -3.90 33.63
CA VAL A 23 -40.46 -3.92 33.72
C VAL A 23 -40.00 -2.66 34.46
N PRO A 24 -39.44 -2.77 35.67
CA PRO A 24 -38.96 -1.60 36.40
C PRO A 24 -37.55 -1.27 35.91
N PHE A 25 -37.36 -1.08 34.61
CA PHE A 25 -36.11 -0.51 34.12
C PHE A 25 -36.27 0.99 34.02
N SER A 26 -36.33 1.66 35.17
CA SER A 26 -35.88 3.04 35.23
C SER A 26 -34.37 3.02 34.98
N ALA A 27 -33.97 3.13 33.71
CA ALA A 27 -32.61 3.49 33.36
C ALA A 27 -32.40 4.93 33.85
N ARG A 28 -32.20 5.13 35.16
CA ARG A 28 -31.45 6.30 35.61
C ARG A 28 -30.07 6.08 35.03
N ALA A 29 -29.81 6.68 33.88
CA ALA A 29 -28.46 6.96 33.46
C ALA A 29 -27.89 7.88 34.54
N THR A 30 -27.36 7.29 35.61
CA THR A 30 -26.69 8.02 36.68
C THR A 30 -25.61 8.82 35.97
N ALA A 31 -25.81 10.14 35.91
CA ALA A 31 -24.86 11.02 35.29
C ALA A 31 -23.51 10.72 35.95
N LEU A 32 -22.57 10.17 35.16
CA LEU A 32 -21.22 9.86 35.64
C LEU A 32 -20.70 11.09 36.37
N ALA A 33 -20.21 10.89 37.59
CA ALA A 33 -19.62 11.96 38.37
C ALA A 33 -18.57 12.69 37.50
N PRO A 34 -18.43 14.02 37.60
CA PRO A 34 -17.57 14.81 36.71
C PRO A 34 -16.12 14.32 36.70
N ALA A 35 -15.63 13.77 37.83
CA ALA A 35 -14.31 13.13 37.93
C ALA A 35 -14.18 11.88 37.05
N THR A 36 -15.22 11.03 36.97
CA THR A 36 -15.24 9.82 36.15
C THR A 36 -15.37 10.14 34.68
N ARG A 37 -16.17 11.16 34.31
CA ARG A 37 -16.25 11.65 32.91
C ARG A 37 -14.89 12.14 32.42
N ARG A 38 -14.19 12.97 33.20
CA ARG A 38 -12.85 13.47 32.84
C ARG A 38 -11.84 12.34 32.65
N ARG A 39 -11.84 11.33 33.54
CA ARG A 39 -10.96 10.15 33.42
C ARG A 39 -11.26 9.34 32.16
N LEU A 40 -12.53 9.10 31.85
CA LEU A 40 -12.94 8.38 30.65
C LEU A 40 -12.55 9.15 29.37
N THR A 41 -12.75 10.47 29.32
CA THR A 41 -12.32 11.28 28.17
C THR A 41 -10.81 11.20 27.95
N THR A 42 -10.02 11.27 29.02
CA THR A 42 -8.56 11.13 28.93
C THR A 42 -8.15 9.74 28.44
N LEU A 43 -8.79 8.67 28.91
CA LEU A 43 -8.50 7.30 28.45
C LEU A 43 -8.88 7.09 26.99
N VAL A 44 -10.02 7.63 26.54
CA VAL A 44 -10.43 7.56 25.13
C VAL A 44 -9.44 8.31 24.24
N ILE A 45 -9.04 9.54 24.61
CA ILE A 45 -8.02 10.29 23.85
C ILE A 45 -6.70 9.53 23.80
N ALA A 46 -6.23 9.00 24.94
CA ALA A 46 -4.99 8.24 25.01
C ALA A 46 -5.03 6.98 24.13
N LYS A 47 -6.16 6.26 24.13
CA LYS A 47 -6.34 5.06 23.30
C LYS A 47 -6.39 5.40 21.81
N LEU A 48 -7.11 6.46 21.43
CA LEU A 48 -7.15 6.91 20.04
C LEU A 48 -5.77 7.39 19.56
N ALA A 49 -5.00 8.07 20.42
CA ALA A 49 -3.62 8.43 20.11
C ALA A 49 -2.74 7.19 19.91
N LEU A 50 -2.89 6.17 20.77
CA LEU A 50 -2.15 4.91 20.63
C LEU A 50 -2.54 4.14 19.37
N ASP A 51 -3.83 4.04 19.05
CA ASP A 51 -4.31 3.41 17.82
C ASP A 51 -3.76 4.13 16.58
N LEU A 52 -3.80 5.47 16.58
CA LEU A 52 -3.27 6.27 15.48
C LEU A 52 -1.77 6.04 15.29
N LEU A 53 -1.00 6.04 16.38
CA LEU A 53 0.43 5.74 16.34
C LEU A 53 0.69 4.32 15.82
N PHE A 54 -0.10 3.34 16.25
CA PHE A 54 0.04 1.95 15.79
C PHE A 54 -0.26 1.83 14.29
N VAL A 55 -1.36 2.41 13.81
CA VAL A 55 -1.73 2.40 12.39
C VAL A 55 -0.69 3.12 11.55
N ALA A 56 -0.20 4.28 12.00
CA ALA A 56 0.85 5.02 11.30
C ALA A 56 2.17 4.23 11.24
N ALA A 57 2.59 3.61 12.36
CA ALA A 57 3.79 2.78 12.40
C ALA A 57 3.65 1.56 11.48
N LEU A 58 2.48 0.89 11.48
CA LEU A 58 2.21 -0.23 10.59
C LEU A 58 2.19 0.21 9.11
N ALA A 59 1.62 1.36 8.80
CA ALA A 59 1.62 1.92 7.45
C ALA A 59 3.05 2.22 6.98
N VAL A 60 3.89 2.82 7.82
CA VAL A 60 5.30 3.07 7.51
C VAL A 60 6.09 1.77 7.35
N TYR A 61 5.86 0.79 8.23
CA TYR A 61 6.52 -0.51 8.17
C TYR A 61 6.15 -1.28 6.91
N THR A 62 4.85 -1.36 6.60
CA THR A 62 4.37 -2.01 5.37
C THR A 62 4.80 -1.24 4.13
N HIS A 63 4.79 0.10 4.15
CA HIS A 63 5.31 0.91 3.06
C HIS A 63 6.79 0.60 2.81
N ALA A 64 7.60 0.59 3.86
CA ALA A 64 8.99 0.21 3.78
C ALA A 64 9.09 -1.20 3.19
N VAL A 65 8.60 -2.23 3.89
CA VAL A 65 8.83 -3.63 3.52
C VAL A 65 8.22 -4.03 2.19
N ALA A 66 7.01 -3.57 1.87
CA ALA A 66 6.28 -3.97 0.66
C ALA A 66 6.61 -3.11 -0.56
N PHE A 67 7.09 -1.88 -0.38
CA PHE A 67 7.44 -0.95 -1.47
C PHE A 67 8.91 -0.55 -1.46
N HIS A 68 9.79 -1.30 -0.77
CA HIS A 68 11.22 -1.18 -1.03
C HIS A 68 11.42 -1.37 -2.53
N PRO A 69 12.01 -0.41 -3.25
CA PRO A 69 12.30 -0.61 -4.66
C PRO A 69 13.23 -1.81 -4.76
N PHE A 70 12.71 -2.92 -5.28
CA PHE A 70 13.48 -4.14 -5.48
C PHE A 70 14.75 -3.80 -6.25
N PHE A 71 14.64 -2.88 -7.20
CA PHE A 71 15.75 -2.43 -8.00
C PHE A 71 16.11 -0.97 -7.74
N SER A 72 17.40 -0.73 -7.54
CA SER A 72 18.03 0.58 -7.61
C SER A 72 18.84 0.63 -8.90
N GLY A 73 18.71 1.69 -9.69
CA GLY A 73 19.45 1.80 -10.93
C GLY A 73 19.28 3.16 -11.61
N SER A 74 20.08 3.37 -12.64
CA SER A 74 20.10 4.59 -13.44
C SER A 74 20.28 4.26 -14.91
N LEU A 75 19.68 5.10 -15.75
CA LEU A 75 19.94 5.12 -17.18
C LEU A 75 20.92 6.27 -17.44
N ASP A 76 22.16 5.93 -17.71
CA ASP A 76 23.26 6.90 -17.73
C ASP A 76 23.42 7.56 -19.11
N HIS A 77 23.13 6.81 -20.18
CA HIS A 77 23.26 7.29 -21.55
C HIS A 77 22.33 6.54 -22.50
N ALA A 78 21.77 7.26 -23.47
CA ALA A 78 20.96 6.72 -24.54
C ALA A 78 21.18 7.55 -25.82
N ASP A 79 21.86 6.97 -26.80
CA ASP A 79 21.96 7.51 -28.16
C ASP A 79 21.38 6.52 -29.19
N GLY A 80 21.36 6.90 -30.47
CA GLY A 80 20.81 6.08 -31.55
C GLY A 80 21.56 4.78 -31.79
N VAL A 81 22.69 4.56 -31.12
CA VAL A 81 23.58 3.40 -31.27
C VAL A 81 23.59 2.52 -30.03
N SER A 82 23.45 3.12 -28.84
CA SER A 82 23.62 2.41 -27.58
C SER A 82 22.86 3.02 -26.42
N VAL A 83 22.43 2.14 -25.52
CA VAL A 83 21.77 2.49 -24.27
C VAL A 83 22.49 1.79 -23.13
N ARG A 84 22.93 2.54 -22.12
CA ARG A 84 23.71 1.98 -21.01
C ARG A 84 23.31 2.56 -19.67
N GLY A 85 23.51 1.76 -18.64
CA GLY A 85 23.19 2.12 -17.26
C GLY A 85 23.63 1.05 -16.29
N TRP A 86 23.01 1.05 -15.12
CA TRP A 86 23.24 0.04 -14.10
C TRP A 86 21.96 -0.25 -13.33
N VAL A 87 21.89 -1.46 -12.75
CA VAL A 87 20.79 -1.87 -11.88
C VAL A 87 21.27 -2.91 -10.85
N VAL A 88 20.78 -2.78 -9.63
CA VAL A 88 21.06 -3.67 -8.50
C VAL A 88 19.75 -4.09 -7.85
N ASP A 89 19.56 -5.39 -7.63
CA ASP A 89 18.52 -5.90 -6.74
C ASP A 89 18.92 -5.65 -5.28
N ARG A 90 18.25 -4.72 -4.60
CA ARG A 90 18.54 -4.39 -3.20
C ARG A 90 18.24 -5.55 -2.24
N ALA A 91 17.41 -6.51 -2.64
CA ALA A 91 17.13 -7.70 -1.84
C ALA A 91 18.20 -8.78 -2.04
N GLN A 92 18.88 -8.79 -3.18
CA GLN A 92 19.90 -9.78 -3.56
C GLN A 92 21.03 -9.08 -4.33
N PRO A 93 21.82 -8.23 -3.66
CA PRO A 93 22.76 -7.34 -4.32
C PRO A 93 23.94 -8.07 -4.99
N GLU A 94 24.14 -9.35 -4.70
CA GLU A 94 25.10 -10.24 -5.36
C GLU A 94 24.59 -10.87 -6.67
N ARG A 95 23.34 -10.61 -7.06
CA ARG A 95 22.73 -11.19 -8.28
C ARG A 95 22.67 -10.16 -9.39
N ALA A 96 23.17 -10.56 -10.56
CA ALA A 96 22.93 -9.84 -11.79
C ALA A 96 21.43 -9.86 -12.16
N VAL A 97 20.95 -8.73 -12.69
CA VAL A 97 19.52 -8.49 -12.93
C VAL A 97 19.25 -8.55 -14.43
N GLU A 98 18.21 -9.29 -14.84
CA GLU A 98 17.72 -9.27 -16.22
C GLU A 98 17.05 -7.91 -16.50
N VAL A 99 17.39 -7.30 -17.63
CA VAL A 99 16.91 -5.98 -18.05
C VAL A 99 16.31 -6.06 -19.45
N GLN A 100 15.26 -5.27 -19.68
CA GLN A 100 14.60 -5.15 -20.98
C GLN A 100 14.53 -3.70 -21.42
N LEU A 101 14.97 -3.45 -22.65
CA LEU A 101 14.95 -2.17 -23.32
C LEU A 101 13.68 -2.03 -24.16
N TYR A 102 13.02 -0.89 -23.98
CA TYR A 102 11.88 -0.47 -24.79
C TYR A 102 12.16 0.89 -25.40
N VAL A 103 11.93 1.00 -26.71
CA VAL A 103 11.98 2.26 -27.47
C VAL A 103 10.59 2.54 -28.01
N ASP A 104 10.03 3.70 -27.68
CA ASP A 104 8.66 4.10 -28.05
C ASP A 104 7.58 3.08 -27.63
N GLY A 105 7.82 2.40 -26.50
CA GLY A 105 6.91 1.37 -25.98
C GLY A 105 6.99 0.02 -26.69
N ARG A 106 7.92 -0.15 -27.65
CA ARG A 106 8.20 -1.43 -28.30
C ARG A 106 9.44 -2.08 -27.70
N PHE A 107 9.38 -3.39 -27.50
CA PHE A 107 10.55 -4.16 -27.07
C PHE A 107 11.65 -4.05 -28.13
N ALA A 108 12.86 -3.69 -27.69
CA ALA A 108 14.02 -3.52 -28.55
C ALA A 108 15.11 -4.56 -28.27
N ALA A 109 15.40 -4.83 -26.99
CA ALA A 109 16.41 -5.81 -26.57
C ALA A 109 16.21 -6.26 -25.13
N ASP A 110 16.80 -7.39 -24.75
CA ASP A 110 16.96 -7.86 -23.37
C ASP A 110 18.39 -8.29 -23.10
N GLY A 111 18.76 -8.36 -21.83
CA GLY A 111 20.11 -8.71 -21.42
C GLY A 111 20.23 -8.85 -19.91
N VAL A 112 21.43 -9.16 -19.45
CA VAL A 112 21.75 -9.25 -18.03
C VAL A 112 22.67 -8.08 -17.68
N ALA A 113 22.42 -7.44 -16.55
CA ALA A 113 23.26 -6.38 -16.02
C ALA A 113 24.46 -7.01 -15.28
N ASP A 114 25.45 -7.50 -16.04
CA ASP A 114 26.67 -8.16 -15.54
C ASP A 114 27.97 -7.41 -15.88
N GLN A 115 27.85 -6.23 -16.48
CA GLN A 115 29.00 -5.43 -16.90
C GLN A 115 29.66 -4.72 -15.71
N PRO A 116 31.00 -4.56 -15.71
CA PRO A 116 31.72 -3.95 -14.60
C PRO A 116 31.40 -2.45 -14.44
N ARG A 117 31.07 -2.08 -13.20
CA ARG A 117 30.74 -0.73 -12.71
C ARG A 117 31.34 -0.52 -11.31
N PRO A 118 32.65 -0.24 -11.22
CA PRO A 118 33.32 0.03 -9.95
C PRO A 118 32.65 1.18 -9.17
N ASP A 119 32.15 2.20 -9.87
CA ASP A 119 31.46 3.34 -9.28
C ASP A 119 30.17 2.98 -8.53
N VAL A 120 29.53 1.86 -8.88
CA VAL A 120 28.33 1.34 -8.20
C VAL A 120 28.72 0.65 -6.90
N SER A 121 29.79 -0.15 -6.92
CA SER A 121 30.36 -0.80 -5.73
C SER A 121 30.94 0.23 -4.74
N GLU A 122 31.74 1.18 -5.22
CA GLU A 122 32.39 2.22 -4.40
C GLU A 122 31.38 3.10 -3.64
N LYS A 123 30.21 3.35 -4.23
CA LYS A 123 29.12 4.09 -3.59
C LYS A 123 28.29 3.22 -2.63
N GLY A 124 28.60 1.94 -2.50
CA GLY A 124 27.93 0.99 -1.60
C GLY A 124 26.55 0.55 -2.09
N TYR A 125 26.29 0.60 -3.41
CA TYR A 125 25.03 0.08 -3.94
C TYR A 125 25.00 -1.44 -3.98
N ALA A 126 26.16 -2.07 -4.23
CA ALA A 126 26.34 -3.51 -4.35
C ALA A 126 27.71 -3.93 -3.78
N PRO A 127 27.89 -5.22 -3.40
CA PRO A 127 29.17 -5.74 -2.92
C PRO A 127 30.20 -5.99 -4.03
N ASP A 128 29.76 -6.14 -5.28
CA ASP A 128 30.61 -6.36 -6.45
C ASP A 128 30.32 -5.33 -7.56
N GLU A 129 31.06 -5.43 -8.66
CA GLU A 129 31.04 -4.45 -9.75
C GLU A 129 30.11 -4.85 -10.92
N HIS A 130 29.54 -6.06 -10.94
CA HIS A 130 28.88 -6.64 -12.12
C HIS A 130 27.40 -6.29 -12.17
N HIS A 131 27.11 -4.99 -12.30
CA HIS A 131 25.74 -4.45 -12.27
C HIS A 131 25.43 -3.47 -13.39
N GLY A 132 26.35 -3.30 -14.34
CA GLY A 132 26.16 -2.49 -15.53
C GLY A 132 25.45 -3.26 -16.64
N PHE A 133 24.74 -2.54 -17.49
CA PHE A 133 24.21 -3.08 -18.74
C PHE A 133 24.54 -2.13 -19.90
N VAL A 134 24.70 -2.71 -21.09
CA VAL A 134 24.86 -1.99 -22.35
C VAL A 134 24.05 -2.72 -23.42
N PHE A 135 23.18 -1.99 -24.11
CA PHE A 135 22.47 -2.44 -25.29
C PHE A 135 23.02 -1.71 -26.51
N HIS A 136 23.20 -2.44 -27.59
CA HIS A 136 23.49 -1.88 -28.91
C HIS A 136 22.20 -1.92 -29.73
N LEU A 137 21.90 -0.80 -30.39
CA LEU A 137 20.71 -0.62 -31.22
C LEU A 137 21.08 -0.91 -32.68
N GLU A 138 20.49 -1.95 -33.24
CA GLU A 138 20.68 -2.34 -34.63
C GLU A 138 19.30 -2.54 -35.29
N PRO A 139 18.92 -1.75 -36.32
CA PRO A 139 19.68 -0.62 -36.90
C PRO A 139 19.76 0.60 -35.97
N GLU A 140 20.70 1.50 -36.27
CA GLU A 140 20.75 2.81 -35.61
C GLU A 140 19.42 3.56 -35.80
N LEU A 141 18.98 4.20 -34.73
CA LEU A 141 17.72 4.93 -34.69
C LEU A 141 17.97 6.44 -34.79
N TYR A 142 17.08 7.14 -35.49
CA TYR A 142 17.18 8.58 -35.77
C TYR A 142 15.85 9.27 -35.47
N GLY A 143 15.92 10.51 -35.00
CA GLY A 143 14.74 11.30 -34.65
C GLY A 143 14.43 11.25 -33.16
N GLU A 144 13.20 11.63 -32.81
CA GLU A 144 12.76 11.67 -31.42
C GLU A 144 12.27 10.31 -30.95
N HIS A 145 12.89 9.80 -29.89
CA HIS A 145 12.55 8.53 -29.29
C HIS A 145 12.47 8.62 -27.77
N GLN A 146 11.56 7.84 -27.21
CA GLN A 146 11.46 7.63 -25.76
C GLN A 146 12.03 6.27 -25.37
N VAL A 147 13.12 6.31 -24.61
CA VAL A 147 13.82 5.12 -24.13
C VAL A 147 13.44 4.81 -22.69
N ARG A 148 13.05 3.55 -22.46
CA ARG A 148 12.75 3.00 -21.13
C ARG A 148 13.47 1.69 -20.93
N VAL A 149 14.08 1.50 -19.77
CA VAL A 149 14.66 0.22 -19.36
C VAL A 149 13.90 -0.30 -18.15
N TYR A 150 13.59 -1.59 -18.16
CA TYR A 150 12.89 -2.27 -17.09
C TYR A 150 13.76 -3.39 -16.52
N ALA A 151 13.84 -3.47 -15.20
CA ALA A 151 14.35 -4.63 -14.49
C ALA A 151 13.27 -5.71 -14.43
N VAL A 152 13.66 -6.95 -14.69
CA VAL A 152 12.79 -8.12 -14.64
C VAL A 152 12.93 -8.77 -13.27
N HIS A 153 11.84 -8.81 -12.51
CA HIS A 153 11.75 -9.59 -11.29
C HIS A 153 10.93 -10.85 -11.54
N SER A 154 11.53 -12.02 -11.28
CA SER A 154 10.82 -13.29 -11.30
C SER A 154 10.42 -13.68 -9.88
N SER A 155 9.13 -13.92 -9.66
CA SER A 155 8.63 -14.45 -8.38
C SER A 155 9.32 -15.78 -8.06
N ARG A 156 9.46 -16.09 -6.77
CA ARG A 156 9.98 -17.39 -6.29
C ARG A 156 9.15 -18.52 -6.93
N GLY A 157 9.73 -19.24 -7.90
CA GLY A 157 9.06 -20.28 -8.69
C GLY A 157 8.77 -19.94 -10.17
N GLY A 158 9.13 -18.74 -10.65
CA GLY A 158 9.09 -18.37 -12.07
C GLY A 158 7.70 -18.12 -12.68
N THR A 159 6.62 -18.32 -11.92
CA THR A 159 5.23 -18.21 -12.41
C THR A 159 4.82 -16.77 -12.76
N ARG A 160 5.38 -15.77 -12.08
CA ARG A 160 5.12 -14.36 -12.33
C ARG A 160 6.41 -13.62 -12.65
N ARG A 161 6.43 -12.90 -13.77
CA ARG A 161 7.44 -11.91 -14.08
C ARG A 161 6.82 -10.52 -13.97
N THR A 162 7.48 -9.62 -13.26
CA THR A 162 7.08 -8.22 -13.14
C THR A 162 8.19 -7.34 -13.68
N LEU A 163 7.83 -6.31 -14.43
CA LEU A 163 8.74 -5.30 -14.95
C LEU A 163 8.68 -4.07 -14.05
N GLN A 164 9.83 -3.64 -13.56
CA GLN A 164 9.97 -2.38 -12.83
C GLN A 164 10.85 -1.44 -13.65
N GLN A 165 10.35 -0.23 -13.94
CA GLN A 165 11.14 0.74 -14.69
C GLN A 165 12.35 1.19 -13.85
N ILE A 166 13.52 1.25 -14.49
CA ILE A 166 14.75 1.74 -13.91
C ILE A 166 14.88 3.23 -14.23
N GLY A 167 14.99 4.07 -13.21
CA GLY A 167 15.18 5.51 -13.38
C GLY A 167 14.05 6.22 -14.14
N GLN A 168 14.36 7.40 -14.65
CA GLN A 168 13.45 8.20 -15.47
C GLN A 168 13.55 7.79 -16.95
N PRO A 169 12.45 7.89 -17.72
CA PRO A 169 12.51 7.70 -19.16
C PRO A 169 13.37 8.79 -19.79
N LEU A 170 14.21 8.41 -20.74
CA LEU A 170 15.05 9.34 -21.50
C LEU A 170 14.35 9.64 -22.83
N SER A 171 13.92 10.88 -23.00
CA SER A 171 13.48 11.41 -24.30
C SER A 171 14.70 12.03 -25.00
N VAL A 172 15.04 11.49 -26.15
CA VAL A 172 16.28 11.82 -26.86
C VAL A 172 15.96 12.10 -28.32
N GLN A 173 16.59 13.15 -28.86
CA GLN A 173 16.54 13.45 -30.29
C GLN A 173 17.89 13.07 -30.91
N TRP A 174 17.89 11.96 -31.64
CA TRP A 174 19.08 11.45 -32.33
C TRP A 174 19.18 12.07 -33.71
N LYS A 175 20.38 12.54 -34.05
CA LYS A 175 20.68 13.18 -35.33
C LYS A 175 21.15 12.16 -36.34
#